data_AF-A0A2D6L4N9-F1
#
_entry.id   AF-A0A2D6L4N9-F1
#
_cell.length_a   1.000
_cell.length_b   1.000
_cell.length_c   1.000
_cell.angle_alpha   90.00
_cell.angle_beta   90.00
_cell.angle_gamma   90.00
#
_symmetry.space_group_name_H-M   'P 1'
#
loop_
_entity.id
_entity.type
_entity.pdbx_description
1 polymer ?
#
loop_
_entity_poly.entity_id
_entity_poly.type
_entity_poly.pdbx_seq_one_letter_code
_entity_poly.pdbx_strand_id
1 'polypeptide(L)' 'MIYIRKYERYTRLRTKIHARLPECMEKKVDIGDLIKIQECRPLSKIIHFVVIEKLNQEEKEN' A
#
# COMPACT_ATOMS: atom_id res chain seq x y z
N MET A 1 -11.86 -9.29 0.14
CA MET A 1 -13.30 -9.45 -0.15
C MET A 1 -13.99 -9.75 1.16
N ILE A 2 -15.10 -9.08 1.47
CA ILE A 2 -15.89 -9.38 2.66
C ILE A 2 -17.16 -10.11 2.22
N TYR A 3 -17.51 -11.19 2.90
CA TYR A 3 -18.72 -11.96 2.61
C TYR A 3 -19.92 -11.37 3.33
N ILE A 4 -20.97 -11.02 2.59
CA ILE A 4 -22.20 -10.46 3.15
C ILE A 4 -23.18 -11.61 3.38
N ARG A 5 -23.31 -12.03 4.65
CA ARG A 5 -24.14 -13.18 5.05
C ARG A 5 -25.60 -13.08 4.60
N LYS A 6 -26.19 -11.87 4.59
CA LYS A 6 -27.59 -11.67 4.18
C LYS A 6 -27.84 -11.94 2.70
N TYR A 7 -26.88 -11.64 1.83
CA TYR A 7 -27.04 -11.73 0.38
C TYR A 7 -26.24 -12.86 -0.25
N GLU A 8 -25.52 -13.63 0.58
CA GLU A 8 -24.61 -14.71 0.18
C GLU A 8 -23.62 -14.28 -0.92
N ARG A 9 -23.20 -13.01 -0.91
CA ARG A 9 -22.38 -12.38 -1.95
C ARG A 9 -21.12 -11.74 -1.36
N TYR A 10 -20.08 -11.61 -2.17
CA TYR A 10 -18.84 -10.94 -1.79
C TYR A 10 -18.83 -9.48 -2.25
N THR A 11 -18.39 -8.59 -1.37
CA THR A 11 -18.12 -7.19 -1.72
C THR A 11 -16.64 -6.95 -1.98
N ARG A 12 -16.35 -6.06 -2.93
CA ARG A 12 -15.03 -5.54 -3.24
C ARG A 12 -14.87 -4.18 -2.55
N LEU A 13 -14.06 -4.13 -1.51
CA LEU A 13 -13.73 -2.91 -0.78
C LEU A 13 -12.27 -2.53 -1.05
N ARG A 14 -12.00 -1.24 -1.13
CA ARG A 14 -10.66 -0.67 -1.24
C ARG A 14 -10.53 0.46 -0.21
N THR A 15 -9.47 0.42 0.57
CA THR A 15 -9.11 1.49 1.51
C THR A 15 -7.98 2.32 0.94
N LYS A 16 -7.98 3.63 1.22
CA LYS A 16 -6.87 4.53 0.89
C LYS A 16 -6.04 4.73 2.15
N ILE A 17 -4.72 4.57 2.03
CA ILE A 17 -3.78 4.76 3.14
C ILE A 17 -2.81 5.89 2.74
N HIS A 18 -2.61 6.84 3.64
CA HIS A 18 -1.66 7.93 3.46
C HIS A 18 -0.30 7.50 4.00
N ALA A 19 0.68 7.40 3.11
CA ALA A 19 2.07 7.09 3.46
C ALA A 19 2.97 8.27 3.09
N ARG A 20 4.03 8.48 3.89
CA ARG A 20 5.09 9.43 3.56
C ARG A 20 6.04 8.81 2.54
N LEU A 21 6.28 9.51 1.45
CA LEU A 21 7.35 9.20 0.51
C LEU A 21 8.64 9.88 0.99
N PRO A 22 9.74 9.14 1.22
CA PRO A 22 11.04 9.74 1.49
C PRO A 22 11.70 10.23 0.19
N GLU A 23 12.44 11.35 0.26
CA GLU A 23 13.13 11.98 -0.88
C GLU A 23 14.04 11.00 -1.65
N CYS A 24 14.63 10.04 -0.97
CA CYS A 24 15.48 8.99 -1.56
C CYS A 24 14.74 8.12 -2.60
N MET A 25 13.41 8.00 -2.50
CA MET A 25 12.60 7.15 -3.36
C MET A 25 11.72 7.91 -4.35
N GLU A 26 11.74 9.25 -4.31
CA GLU A 26 10.92 10.08 -5.21
C GLU A 26 11.17 9.80 -6.69
N LYS A 27 12.42 9.52 -7.09
CA LYS A 27 12.79 9.24 -8.49
C LYS A 27 12.45 7.83 -8.96
N LYS A 28 12.07 6.93 -8.04
CA LYS A 28 11.88 5.50 -8.32
C LYS A 28 10.42 5.09 -8.35
N VAL A 29 9.52 5.93 -7.84
CA VAL A 29 8.12 5.61 -7.63
C VAL A 29 7.26 6.48 -8.52
N ASP A 30 6.57 5.84 -9.45
CA ASP A 30 5.60 6.43 -10.36
C ASP A 30 4.18 5.95 -10.06
N ILE A 31 3.21 6.65 -10.63
CA ILE A 31 1.78 6.31 -10.47
C ILE A 31 1.50 4.99 -11.18
N GLY A 32 1.11 3.97 -10.40
CA GLY A 32 0.80 2.63 -10.92
C GLY A 32 1.73 1.54 -10.38
N ASP A 33 2.81 1.93 -9.69
CA ASP A 33 3.75 0.99 -9.10
C ASP A 33 3.18 0.26 -7.87
N LEU A 34 3.62 -0.99 -7.69
CA LEU A 34 3.42 -1.72 -6.46
C LEU A 34 4.50 -1.34 -5.46
N ILE A 35 4.09 -0.76 -4.34
CA ILE A 35 4.99 -0.33 -3.27
C ILE A 35 4.70 -1.07 -1.97
N LYS A 36 5.76 -1.33 -1.21
CA LYS A 36 5.71 -1.87 0.13
C LYS A 36 5.75 -0.74 1.14
N ILE A 37 4.78 -0.74 2.04
CA ILE A 37 4.59 0.26 3.07
C ILE A 37 4.72 -0.43 4.44
N GLN A 38 5.32 0.24 5.41
CA GLN A 38 5.37 -0.22 6.80
C GLN A 38 4.75 0.80 7.76
N GLU A 39 4.28 0.30 8.90
CA GLU A 39 3.87 1.09 10.04
C GLU A 39 5.06 1.80 10.69
N CYS A 40 4.82 3.01 11.16
CA CYS A 40 5.82 3.84 11.83
C CYS A 40 5.15 4.61 12.98
N ARG A 41 5.97 5.34 13.75
CA ARG A 41 5.42 6.35 14.68
C ARG A 41 4.52 7.33 13.92
N PRO A 42 3.49 7.93 14.55
CA PRO A 42 2.71 8.99 13.94
C PRO A 42 3.63 10.14 13.49
N LEU A 43 3.68 10.40 12.18
CA LEU A 43 4.45 11.50 11.58
C LEU A 43 3.57 12.74 11.40
N SER A 44 2.27 12.55 11.25
CA SER A 44 1.25 13.59 11.15
C SER A 44 -0.08 13.05 11.69
N LYS A 45 -1.13 13.87 11.62
CA LYS A 45 -2.50 13.47 12.00
C LYS A 45 -3.04 12.31 11.17
N ILE A 46 -2.59 12.20 9.92
CA ILE A 46 -3.11 11.23 8.94
C ILE A 46 -2.03 10.22 8.53
N ILE A 47 -0.75 10.57 8.69
CA ILE A 47 0.37 9.77 8.18
C ILE A 47 1.00 8.98 9.33
N HIS A 48 0.78 7.67 9.28
CA HIS A 48 1.32 6.68 10.22
C HIS A 48 2.19 5.63 9.52
N PHE A 49 2.44 5.84 8.22
CA PHE A 49 3.05 4.86 7.35
C PHE A 49 4.17 5.48 6.53
N VAL A 50 5.20 4.69 6.22
CA VAL A 50 6.35 5.09 5.40
C VAL A 50 6.56 4.07 4.28
N VAL A 51 6.90 4.57 3.09
CA VAL A 51 7.26 3.75 1.93
C VAL A 51 8.70 3.22 2.08
N ILE A 52 8.90 1.92 1.85
CA ILE A 52 10.21 1.27 2.02
C ILE A 52 10.80 0.78 0.71
N GLU A 53 10.01 0.13 -0.12
CA GLU A 53 10.54 -0.55 -1.31
C GLU A 53 9.50 -0.51 -2.42
N LYS A 54 9.96 -0.38 -3.66
CA LYS A 54 9.16 -0.68 -4.83
C LYS A 54 9.31 -2.18 -5.11
N LEU A 55 8.17 -2.88 -5.19
CA LEU A 55 8.14 -4.27 -5.60
C LEU A 55 8.22 -4.29 -7.12
N ASN A 56 9.42 -4.48 -7.66
CA ASN A 56 9.56 -4.90 -9.04
C ASN A 56 9.07 -6.35 -9.13
N GLN A 57 8.14 -6.62 -10.04
CA GLN A 57 7.56 -7.96 -10.21
C GLN A 57 8.54 -8.98 -10.81
N GLU A 58 9.78 -8.58 -11.05
CA GLU A 58 10.86 -9.43 -11.51
C GLU A 58 11.73 -9.82 -10.32
N GLU A 59 11.32 -10.86 -9.59
CA GLU A 59 12.16 -11.93 -9.06
C GLU A 59 11.40 -12.78 -8.03
N LYS A 60 11.54 -14.10 -8.21
CA LYS A 60 11.02 -15.28 -7.46
C LYS A 60 9.73 -15.91 -8.00
N GLU A 61 9.72 -17.14 -8.52
CA GLU A 61 10.73 -18.17 -8.85
C GLU A 61 9.99 -19.25 -9.70
N ASN A 62 10.64 -19.89 -10.68
CA ASN A 62 10.98 -21.33 -10.70
C ASN A 62 10.06 -22.29 -9.93
#